data_AF-A0A841KS81-F1
#
_entry.id   AF-A0A841KS81-F1
#
_cell.length_a   1.000
_cell.length_b   1.000
_cell.length_c   1.000
_cell.angle_alpha   90.00
_cell.angle_beta   90.00
_cell.angle_gamma   90.00
#
_symmetry.space_group_name_H-M   'P 1'
#
loop_
_entity.id
_entity.type
_entity.pdbx_description
1 polymer ?
#
loop_
_entity_poly.entity_id
_entity_poly.type
_entity_poly.pdbx_seq_one_letter_code
_entity_poly.pdbx_strand_id
1 'polypeptide(L)'
;MDEVELKIQVKKLYQKMAKILKNRERTVLELRYGLANGGSKTQREIAKLLGISRSYVSRIEKRAIKKLSKAFNANVKIDIDDEDDEE
;
A
#
# COMPACT_ATOMS: atom_id res chain seq x y z
N MET A 1 7.50 -24.57 13.43
CA MET A 1 8.50 -23.48 13.50
C MET A 1 8.04 -22.27 12.68
N ASP A 2 7.25 -22.49 11.62
CA ASP A 2 6.88 -21.48 10.62
C ASP A 2 5.84 -20.43 11.06
N GLU A 3 4.96 -20.75 12.02
CA GLU A 3 3.89 -19.83 12.44
C GLU A 3 4.43 -18.58 13.16
N VAL A 4 5.47 -18.76 13.97
CA VAL A 4 6.11 -17.66 14.70
C VAL A 4 6.83 -16.73 13.73
N GLU A 5 7.52 -17.28 12.75
CA GLU A 5 8.20 -16.50 11.71
C GLU A 5 7.20 -15.70 10.86
N LEU A 6 6.10 -16.32 10.45
CA LEU A 6 5.03 -15.64 9.72
C LEU A 6 4.45 -14.47 10.53
N LYS A 7 4.17 -14.67 11.82
CA LYS A 7 3.67 -13.61 12.72
C LYS A 7 4.67 -12.44 12.84
N ILE A 8 5.98 -12.73 12.85
CA ILE A 8 7.02 -11.69 12.88
C ILE A 8 7.04 -10.90 11.57
N GLN A 9 6.97 -11.57 10.42
CA GLN A 9 6.96 -10.92 9.10
C GLN A 9 5.72 -10.03 8.91
N VAL A 10 4.54 -10.51 9.31
CA VAL A 10 3.29 -9.77 9.28
C VAL A 10 3.37 -8.50 10.15
N LYS A 11 3.89 -8.62 11.38
CA LYS A 11 4.09 -7.47 12.26
C LYS A 11 5.02 -6.42 11.65
N LYS A 12 6.13 -6.85 11.04
CA LYS A 12 7.07 -5.95 10.34
C LYS A 12 6.41 -5.22 9.17
N LEU A 13 5.56 -5.89 8.41
CA LEU A 13 4.79 -5.27 7.31
C LEU A 13 3.89 -4.15 7.84
N TYR A 14 3.05 -4.42 8.84
CA TYR A 14 2.17 -3.41 9.41
C TYR A 14 2.91 -2.23 10.01
N GLN A 15 4.05 -2.48 10.67
CA GLN A 15 4.90 -1.40 11.21
C GLN A 15 5.47 -0.51 10.11
N LYS A 16 5.97 -1.09 9.01
CA LYS A 16 6.49 -0.30 7.87
C LYS A 16 5.36 0.46 7.16
N MET A 17 4.21 -0.16 6.95
CA MET A 17 3.03 0.51 6.39
C MET A 17 2.64 1.73 7.22
N ALA A 18 2.54 1.58 8.55
CA ALA A 18 2.19 2.67 9.46
C ALA A 18 3.21 3.81 9.45
N LYS A 19 4.50 3.52 9.27
CA LYS A 19 5.56 4.53 9.31
C LYS A 19 5.76 5.27 7.99
N ILE A 20 5.49 4.63 6.85
CA ILE A 20 5.95 5.10 5.53
C ILE A 20 4.81 5.55 4.63
N LEU A 21 3.62 4.94 4.76
CA LEU A 21 2.49 5.24 3.89
C LEU A 21 1.65 6.37 4.46
N LYS A 22 1.19 7.27 3.58
CA LYS A 22 0.11 8.21 3.91
C LYS A 22 -1.17 7.42 4.21
N ASN A 23 -2.09 8.00 4.97
CA ASN A 23 -3.36 7.34 5.33
C ASN A 23 -4.10 6.80 4.11
N ARG A 24 -4.20 7.58 3.02
CA ARG A 24 -4.90 7.17 1.80
C ARG A 24 -4.21 6.01 1.07
N GLU A 25 -2.88 5.99 1.04
CA GLU A 25 -2.08 4.88 0.49
C GLU A 25 -2.32 3.60 1.28
N ARG A 26 -2.28 3.70 2.62
CA ARG A 26 -2.54 2.59 3.52
C ARG A 26 -3.94 2.01 3.33
N THR A 27 -4.98 2.86 3.31
CA THR A 27 -6.37 2.45 3.10
C THR A 27 -6.54 1.72 1.76
N VAL A 28 -5.93 2.23 0.68
CA VAL A 28 -6.00 1.55 -0.63
C VAL A 28 -5.38 0.16 -0.57
N LEU A 29 -4.20 -0.01 0.05
CA LEU A 29 -3.59 -1.34 0.18
C LEU A 29 -4.38 -2.28 1.10
N GLU A 30 -4.90 -1.77 2.22
CA GLU A 30 -5.70 -2.56 3.15
C GLU A 30 -6.96 -3.11 2.49
N LEU A 31 -7.66 -2.29 1.68
CA LEU A 31 -8.81 -2.71 0.89
C LEU A 31 -8.42 -3.63 -0.26
N ARG A 32 -7.30 -3.35 -0.94
CA ARG A 32 -6.87 -4.10 -2.14
C ARG A 32 -6.43 -5.52 -1.80
N TYR A 33 -5.70 -5.69 -0.70
CA TYR A 33 -5.11 -6.96 -0.29
C TYR A 33 -5.80 -7.59 0.92
N GLY A 34 -6.89 -7.00 1.41
CA GLY A 34 -7.66 -7.55 2.53
C GLY A 34 -6.90 -7.54 3.86
N LEU A 35 -5.95 -6.62 4.05
CA LEU A 35 -5.05 -6.63 5.22
C LEU A 35 -5.80 -6.31 6.53
N ALA A 36 -6.86 -5.50 6.49
CA ALA A 36 -7.62 -5.16 7.69
C ALA A 36 -8.68 -6.22 8.04
N ASN A 37 -9.46 -6.68 7.06
CA ASN A 37 -10.70 -7.45 7.28
C ASN A 37 -10.80 -8.74 6.44
N GLY A 38 -9.71 -9.18 5.80
CA GLY A 38 -9.69 -10.39 4.96
C GLY A 38 -10.38 -10.28 3.60
N GLY A 39 -11.16 -9.22 3.36
CA GLY A 39 -11.83 -8.97 2.08
C GLY A 39 -11.00 -8.10 1.13
N SER A 40 -10.53 -8.67 0.04
CA SER A 40 -9.90 -7.91 -1.05
C SER A 40 -10.95 -7.25 -1.95
N LYS A 41 -10.63 -6.07 -2.49
CA LYS A 41 -11.47 -5.33 -3.43
C LYS A 41 -10.71 -5.04 -4.72
N THR A 42 -11.41 -4.95 -5.83
CA THR A 42 -10.86 -4.45 -7.09
C THR A 42 -10.61 -2.95 -7.02
N GLN A 43 -9.69 -2.44 -7.84
CA GLN A 43 -9.47 -0.98 -7.96
C GLN A 43 -10.74 -0.22 -8.35
N ARG A 44 -11.65 -0.84 -9.12
CA ARG A 44 -12.96 -0.26 -9.49
C ARG A 44 -13.89 -0.14 -8.28
N GLU A 45 -13.94 -1.16 -7.43
CA GLU A 45 -14.73 -1.12 -6.20
C GLU A 45 -14.17 -0.13 -5.19
N ILE A 46 -12.84 -0.07 -5.04
CA ILE A 46 -12.16 0.91 -4.20
C ILE A 46 -12.41 2.34 -4.72
N ALA A 47 -12.36 2.54 -6.04
CA ALA A 47 -12.66 3.82 -6.68
C ALA A 47 -14.07 4.30 -6.35
N LYS A 48 -15.07 3.41 -6.48
CA LYS A 48 -16.45 3.68 -6.08
C LYS A 48 -16.57 4.02 -4.60
N LEU A 49 -15.90 3.27 -3.73
CA LEU A 49 -15.94 3.47 -2.28
C LEU A 49 -15.33 4.80 -1.84
N LEU A 50 -14.22 5.21 -2.49
CA LEU A 50 -13.46 6.40 -2.14
C LEU A 50 -13.86 7.65 -2.94
N GLY A 51 -14.85 7.54 -3.85
CA GLY A 51 -15.31 8.65 -4.67
C GLY A 51 -14.26 9.21 -5.63
N ILE A 52 -13.35 8.37 -6.12
CA ILE A 52 -12.26 8.78 -7.03
C ILE A 52 -12.17 7.89 -8.27
N SER A 53 -11.42 8.32 -9.29
CA SER A 53 -11.24 7.51 -10.49
C SER A 53 -10.46 6.22 -10.22
N ARG A 54 -10.76 5.15 -10.97
CA ARG A 54 -9.97 3.91 -10.94
C ARG A 54 -8.50 4.16 -11.26
N SER A 55 -8.22 5.07 -12.18
CA SER A 55 -6.84 5.43 -12.54
C SER A 55 -6.12 6.05 -11.35
N TYR A 56 -6.78 6.92 -10.57
CA TYR A 56 -6.19 7.50 -9.38
C TYR A 56 -5.92 6.45 -8.29
N VAL A 57 -6.84 5.52 -8.06
CA VAL A 57 -6.59 4.35 -7.18
C VAL A 57 -5.36 3.57 -7.64
N SER A 58 -5.24 3.33 -8.96
CA SER A 58 -4.06 2.63 -9.50
C SER A 58 -2.76 3.40 -9.27
N ARG A 59 -2.77 4.73 -9.35
CA ARG A 59 -1.58 5.56 -9.04
C ARG A 59 -1.20 5.44 -7.57
N ILE A 60 -2.19 5.56 -6.67
CA ILE A 60 -2.00 5.41 -5.21
C ILE A 60 -1.42 4.04 -4.88
N GLU A 61 -1.99 2.96 -5.42
CA GLU A 61 -1.52 1.58 -5.20
C GLU A 61 -0.06 1.42 -5.65
N LYS A 62 0.28 1.85 -6.88
CA LYS A 62 1.65 1.77 -7.39
C LYS A 62 2.65 2.55 -6.51
N ARG A 63 2.29 3.77 -6.09
CA ARG A 63 3.13 4.61 -5.24
C ARG A 63 3.36 3.96 -3.88
N ALA A 64 2.31 3.44 -3.26
CA ALA A 64 2.38 2.77 -1.97
C ALA A 64 3.27 1.51 -2.01
N ILE A 65 3.10 0.67 -3.04
CA ILE A 65 3.94 -0.52 -3.25
C ILE A 65 5.41 -0.12 -3.48
N LYS A 66 5.68 0.92 -4.28
CA LYS A 66 7.04 1.42 -4.52
C LYS A 66 7.69 1.88 -3.22
N LYS A 67 6.98 2.63 -2.37
CA LYS A 67 7.45 3.08 -1.05
C LYS A 67 7.76 1.92 -0.11
N LEU A 68 6.85 0.94 -0.02
CA LEU A 68 7.08 -0.25 0.80
C LEU A 68 8.27 -1.07 0.28
N SER A 69 8.35 -1.30 -1.03
CA SER A 69 9.46 -2.03 -1.64
C SER A 69 10.81 -1.37 -1.33
N LYS A 70 10.92 -0.04 -1.47
CA LYS A 70 12.13 0.71 -1.07
C LYS A 70 12.46 0.53 0.42
N ALA A 71 11.46 0.51 1.28
CA ALA A 71 11.66 0.33 2.70
C ALA A 71 12.08 -1.09 3.12
N PHE A 72 11.73 -2.10 2.32
CA PHE A 72 12.18 -3.48 2.52
C PHE A 72 13.53 -3.76 1.84
N ASN A 73 13.77 -3.15 0.68
CA ASN A 73 14.98 -3.28 -0.12
C ASN A 73 15.82 -2.00 0.00
N ALA A 74 16.62 -1.89 1.05
CA ALA A 74 17.40 -0.68 1.39
C ALA A 74 18.49 -0.25 0.37
N ASN A 75 18.43 -0.66 -0.90
CA ASN A 75 19.41 -0.33 -1.94
C ASN A 75 18.83 0.01 -3.32
N VAL A 76 17.54 0.37 -3.41
CA VAL A 76 16.88 0.64 -4.70
C VAL A 76 16.88 2.16 -5.00
N LYS A 77 17.86 2.62 -5.81
CA LYS A 77 17.76 3.93 -6.50
C LYS A 77 16.75 3.78 -7.64
N ILE A 78 15.55 4.32 -7.48
CA ILE A 78 14.60 4.50 -8.59
C ILE A 78 13.97 5.88 -8.46
N ASP A 79 14.03 6.57 -9.59
CA ASP A 79 13.73 7.97 -9.87
C ASP A 79 12.44 8.45 -9.22
N ILE A 80 12.56 9.65 -8.66
CA ILE A 80 11.52 10.43 -8.01
C ILE A 80 10.90 11.30 -9.10
N ASP A 81 9.90 10.76 -9.79
CA ASP A 81 8.80 11.60 -10.28
C ASP A 81 7.69 11.46 -9.24
N ASP A 82 7.90 12.14 -8.12
CA ASP A 82 6.86 12.50 -7.16
C ASP A 82 6.55 13.99 -7.41
N GLU A 83 5.95 14.31 -8.56
CA GLU A 83 5.11 15.51 -8.63
C GLU A 83 3.77 15.16 -7.97
N ASP A 84 3.46 15.94 -6.93
CA ASP A 84 2.21 15.92 -6.20
C ASP A 84 1.04 16.22 -7.14
N ASP A 85 0.36 15.19 -7.63
CA ASP A 85 -1.05 15.31 -8.00
C ASP A 85 -1.88 15.34 -6.70
N GLU A 86 -1.82 16.47 -5.99
CA GLU A 86 -2.94 16.94 -5.17
C GLU A 86 -4.00 17.56 -6.10
N GLU A 87 -4.87 16.70 -6.63
CA GLU A 87 -6.24 17.03 -7.06
C GLU A 87 -7.13 15.77 -6.94
#